data_AF-A0A6P0M2U9-F1
#
_entry.id   AF-A0A6P0M2U9-F1
#
_cell.length_a   1.000
_cell.length_b   1.000
_cell.length_c   1.000
_cell.angle_alpha   90.00
_cell.angle_beta   90.00
_cell.angle_gamma   90.00
#
_symmetry.space_group_name_H-M   'P 1'
#
loop_
_entity.id
_entity.type
_entity.pdbx_description
1 polymer ?
#
loop_
_entity_poly.entity_id
_entity_poly.type
_entity_poly.pdbx_seq_one_letter_code
_entity_poly.pdbx_strand_id
1 'polypeptide(L)'
;EISSQELENLSQLGCGTTLSVVQALVKSGLSQLPRLWLVTSGAQPVPESHPVIPGLAQSAVWGMGKAINLEHPELSCMQIDLDPMKTVEHQAWTLFNEIWSEDRENQVVWRGDSRYVARLVRSNHQQTEVPLNFRENASYLITGGLGGLGLLVARWMVSRGAKHLILLGRRAPDDAVVKKLTELEQAGAEVVVEKADVSEWDSMLRVFDKINQSTFPLAGVIHSAGMLSDGVLQNQSWSSFQQVMAPKVQGAWHLHQLTKNQQLDFFVLFSSMASILGSPGQGNHSAANGFLDGLAHYRRSMGLPGLSINLGVVSQVGEAAERGANVISHQKGLGVIAPTQMLESLELVMSGSDVQIGISPIKWSAWQERIEKWPFLADWKEITITTSQESKSEFLQKLEAANIWERQELLVSLVRTQVAKVLGMNKGESIGLEEGFFDLGMDSLTSVELRNNLQTILGCSIPLTLAFDYPTVGELIDYLAQQVLENADCLDTLVTKPTASDKNKKQEDSLAKTKELSEDQLEELINQKLNSLMINK
;
A
#
# COMPACT_ATOMS: atom_id res chain seq x y z
N GLU A 1 -2.16 -18.21 23.67
CA GLU A 1 -2.39 -17.94 22.24
C GLU A 1 -3.55 -16.97 22.10
N ILE A 2 -3.54 -16.11 21.09
CA ILE A 2 -4.52 -15.04 20.89
C ILE A 2 -5.89 -15.66 20.55
N SER A 3 -6.94 -15.32 21.29
CA SER A 3 -8.30 -15.79 20.92
C SER A 3 -8.83 -15.05 19.68
N SER A 4 -9.81 -15.61 18.95
CA SER A 4 -10.40 -14.91 17.80
C SER A 4 -11.01 -13.55 18.17
N GLN A 5 -11.66 -13.48 19.33
CA GLN A 5 -12.23 -12.22 19.85
C GLN A 5 -11.13 -11.20 20.20
N GLU A 6 -10.04 -11.67 20.78
CA GLU A 6 -8.88 -10.82 21.09
C GLU A 6 -8.22 -10.30 19.81
N LEU A 7 -8.10 -11.13 18.77
CA LEU A 7 -7.55 -10.72 17.47
C LEU A 7 -8.43 -9.66 16.79
N GLU A 8 -9.76 -9.77 16.91
CA GLU A 8 -10.69 -8.74 16.43
C GLU A 8 -10.48 -7.41 17.18
N ASN A 9 -10.42 -7.45 18.51
CA ASN A 9 -10.15 -6.27 19.33
C ASN A 9 -8.80 -5.64 18.99
N LEU A 10 -7.76 -6.45 18.81
CA LEU A 10 -6.43 -5.98 18.41
C LEU A 10 -6.43 -5.38 16.99
N SER A 11 -7.23 -5.92 16.07
CA SER A 11 -7.40 -5.35 14.73
C SER A 11 -8.05 -3.97 14.80
N GLN A 12 -9.05 -3.80 15.67
CA GLN A 12 -9.68 -2.50 15.91
C GLN A 12 -8.72 -1.52 16.58
N LEU A 13 -7.99 -1.97 17.60
CA LEU A 13 -7.00 -1.15 18.31
C LEU A 13 -5.82 -0.77 17.41
N GLY A 14 -5.42 -1.62 16.47
CA GLY A 14 -4.35 -1.34 15.51
C GLY A 14 -4.84 -0.52 14.32
N CYS A 15 -5.61 -1.14 13.42
CA CYS A 15 -6.03 -0.52 12.17
C CYS A 15 -7.18 0.48 12.35
N GLY A 16 -8.17 0.18 13.21
CA GLY A 16 -9.35 1.04 13.38
C GLY A 16 -9.03 2.38 14.05
N THR A 17 -8.17 2.38 15.07
CA THR A 17 -7.68 3.62 15.68
C THR A 17 -6.77 4.39 14.73
N THR A 18 -5.88 3.69 14.00
CA THR A 18 -5.02 4.33 12.99
C THR A 18 -5.85 5.00 11.90
N LEU A 19 -6.93 4.37 11.44
CA LEU A 19 -7.87 4.96 10.49
C LEU A 19 -8.46 6.26 11.03
N SER A 20 -8.92 6.22 12.29
CA SER A 20 -9.51 7.38 12.96
C SER A 20 -8.49 8.53 13.14
N VAL A 21 -7.24 8.21 13.49
CA VAL A 21 -6.15 9.19 13.64
C VAL A 21 -5.82 9.85 12.30
N VAL A 22 -5.67 9.07 11.23
CA VAL A 22 -5.42 9.61 9.88
C VAL A 22 -6.56 10.53 9.46
N GLN A 23 -7.81 10.09 9.63
CA GLN A 23 -8.99 10.91 9.31
C GLN A 23 -9.04 12.20 10.12
N ALA A 24 -8.70 12.16 11.42
CA ALA A 24 -8.67 13.34 12.28
C ALA A 24 -7.57 14.32 11.88
N LEU A 25 -6.36 13.83 11.61
CA LEU A 25 -5.23 14.66 11.17
C LEU A 25 -5.55 15.35 9.84
N VAL A 26 -6.07 14.61 8.87
CA VAL A 26 -6.43 15.15 7.55
C VAL A 26 -7.56 16.20 7.65
N LYS A 27 -8.52 16.01 8.55
CA LYS A 27 -9.64 16.96 8.77
C LYS A 27 -9.28 18.15 9.66
N SER A 28 -8.11 18.15 10.30
CA SER A 28 -7.75 19.14 11.32
C SER A 28 -7.52 20.56 10.78
N GLY A 29 -7.29 20.71 9.46
CA GLY A 29 -7.00 22.00 8.84
C GLY A 29 -5.69 22.64 9.32
N LEU A 30 -4.79 21.86 9.95
CA LEU A 30 -3.49 22.35 10.39
C LEU A 30 -2.65 22.81 9.19
N SER A 31 -2.00 23.97 9.32
CA SER A 31 -1.12 24.52 8.28
C SER A 31 0.12 23.64 8.02
N GLN A 32 0.56 22.89 9.04
CA GLN A 32 1.60 21.89 8.93
C GLN A 32 1.18 20.63 9.67
N LEU A 33 1.07 19.51 8.94
CA LEU A 33 0.72 18.22 9.52
C LEU A 33 1.95 17.57 10.17
N PRO A 34 1.77 16.90 11.32
CA PRO A 34 2.85 16.16 11.97
C PRO A 34 3.17 14.87 11.20
N ARG A 35 4.38 14.34 11.43
CA ARG A 35 4.73 12.99 10.99
C ARG A 35 3.92 11.96 11.77
N LEU A 36 3.37 10.96 11.09
CA LEU A 36 2.69 9.82 11.71
C LEU A 36 3.69 8.69 11.96
N TRP A 37 3.76 8.18 13.19
CA TRP A 37 4.62 7.05 13.55
C TRP A 37 3.78 5.87 14.03
N LEU A 38 3.85 4.77 13.29
CA LEU A 38 3.22 3.49 13.63
C LEU A 38 4.25 2.63 14.33
N VAL A 39 4.12 2.55 15.66
CA VAL A 39 5.02 1.78 16.52
C VAL A 39 4.40 0.42 16.81
N THR A 40 5.19 -0.62 16.58
CA THR A 40 4.84 -2.02 16.83
C THR A 40 5.92 -2.71 17.65
N SER A 41 5.64 -3.90 18.18
CA SER A 41 6.64 -4.71 18.87
C SER A 41 6.54 -6.19 18.46
N GLY A 42 7.63 -6.71 17.90
CA GLY A 42 7.71 -8.10 17.44
C GLY A 42 6.76 -8.44 16.29
N ALA A 43 6.37 -7.47 15.46
CA ALA A 43 5.44 -7.65 14.35
C ALA A 43 6.12 -8.01 13.02
N GLN A 44 7.43 -7.77 12.88
CA GLN A 44 8.17 -8.02 11.66
C GLN A 44 9.26 -9.11 11.82
N PRO A 45 9.47 -9.97 10.83
CA PRO A 45 10.62 -10.87 10.81
C PRO A 45 11.92 -10.09 10.56
N VAL A 46 13.03 -10.60 11.08
CA VAL A 46 14.40 -10.19 10.66
C VAL A 46 15.15 -11.40 10.09
N PRO A 47 16.21 -11.18 9.28
CA PRO A 47 17.04 -12.27 8.75
C PRO A 47 17.85 -12.96 9.87
N GLU A 48 17.21 -13.85 10.62
CA GLU A 48 17.83 -14.76 11.60
C GLU A 48 17.35 -16.19 11.29
N SER A 49 18.02 -17.21 11.84
CA SER A 49 17.67 -18.60 11.56
C SER A 49 16.23 -18.96 11.95
N HIS A 50 15.64 -18.28 12.94
CA HIS A 50 14.24 -18.44 13.36
C HIS A 50 13.68 -17.15 13.99
N PRO A 51 13.28 -16.12 13.22
CA PRO A 51 12.73 -14.91 13.79
C PRO A 51 11.37 -15.19 14.44
N VAL A 52 11.25 -14.87 15.74
CA VAL A 52 9.98 -14.97 16.46
C VAL A 52 9.15 -13.71 16.17
N ILE A 53 7.87 -13.88 15.84
CA ILE A 53 6.91 -12.78 15.62
C ILE A 53 5.81 -12.81 16.68
N PRO A 54 6.10 -12.48 17.95
CA PRO A 54 5.10 -12.52 19.01
C PRO A 54 4.01 -11.46 18.82
N GLY A 55 4.30 -10.40 18.05
CA GLY A 55 3.40 -9.29 17.72
C GLY A 55 2.54 -9.52 16.47
N LEU A 56 2.23 -10.77 16.10
CA LEU A 56 1.52 -11.11 14.86
C LEU A 56 0.31 -10.21 14.57
N ALA A 57 -0.54 -9.95 15.56
CA ALA A 57 -1.75 -9.13 15.38
C ALA A 57 -1.46 -7.71 14.88
N GLN A 58 -0.26 -7.18 15.15
CA GLN A 58 0.16 -5.85 14.73
C GLN A 58 0.66 -5.82 13.27
N SER A 59 0.91 -6.97 12.64
CA SER A 59 1.38 -7.06 11.24
C SER A 59 0.42 -6.38 10.26
N ALA A 60 -0.88 -6.33 10.57
CA ALA A 60 -1.88 -5.68 9.74
C ALA A 60 -1.62 -4.16 9.58
N VAL A 61 -1.20 -3.48 10.66
CA VAL A 61 -0.99 -2.02 10.61
C VAL A 61 0.20 -1.65 9.70
N TRP A 62 1.13 -2.57 9.48
CA TRP A 62 2.24 -2.38 8.55
C TRP A 62 1.79 -2.32 7.09
N GLY A 63 0.82 -3.16 6.71
CA GLY A 63 0.22 -3.07 5.38
C GLY A 63 -0.51 -1.74 5.20
N MET A 64 -1.24 -1.30 6.23
CA MET A 64 -1.94 -0.01 6.22
C MET A 64 -1.00 1.19 6.10
N GLY A 65 0.14 1.19 6.80
CA GLY A 65 1.15 2.25 6.77
C GLY A 65 1.65 2.58 5.35
N LYS A 66 1.78 1.56 4.51
CA LYS A 66 2.19 1.72 3.10
C LYS A 66 1.11 2.40 2.25
N ALA A 67 -0.16 2.10 2.50
CA ALA A 67 -1.27 2.79 1.86
C ALA A 67 -1.38 4.25 2.36
N ILE A 68 -1.18 4.49 3.66
CA ILE A 68 -1.14 5.86 4.22
C ILE A 68 -0.08 6.70 3.52
N ASN A 69 1.12 6.18 3.30
CA ASN A 69 2.19 6.91 2.60
C ASN A 69 1.87 7.26 1.14
N LEU A 70 0.96 6.52 0.50
CA LEU A 70 0.54 6.76 -0.88
C LEU A 70 -0.64 7.72 -0.98
N GLU A 71 -1.56 7.67 -0.02
CA GLU A 71 -2.74 8.54 0.02
C GLU A 71 -2.45 9.88 0.69
N HIS A 72 -1.60 9.86 1.72
CA HIS A 72 -1.25 11.01 2.57
C HIS A 72 0.28 11.13 2.74
N PRO A 73 1.03 11.38 1.65
CA PRO A 73 2.49 11.57 1.72
C PRO A 73 2.88 12.72 2.67
N GLU A 74 2.01 13.72 2.86
CA GLU A 74 2.19 14.80 3.82
C GLU A 74 2.33 14.34 5.28
N LEU A 75 1.78 13.16 5.64
CA LEU A 75 1.95 12.58 6.97
C LEU A 75 3.29 11.88 7.16
N SER A 76 4.08 11.66 6.09
CA SER A 76 5.39 10.99 6.13
C SER A 76 5.40 9.81 7.09
N CYS A 77 4.48 8.87 6.86
CA CYS A 77 4.17 7.79 7.78
C CYS A 77 5.37 6.85 7.94
N MET A 78 5.78 6.66 9.19
CA MET A 78 6.91 5.83 9.59
C MET A 78 6.42 4.55 10.27
N GLN A 79 7.08 3.44 9.99
CA GLN A 79 6.76 2.14 10.59
C GLN A 79 8.00 1.64 11.33
N ILE A 80 7.87 1.48 12.65
CA ILE A 80 8.94 1.00 13.51
C ILE A 80 8.47 -0.21 14.30
N ASP A 81 9.28 -1.27 14.29
CA ASP A 81 9.03 -2.48 15.08
C ASP A 81 10.13 -2.67 16.12
N LEU A 82 9.75 -2.60 17.38
CA LEU A 82 10.64 -2.67 18.53
C LEU A 82 10.89 -4.11 18.96
N ASP A 83 12.04 -4.35 19.59
CA ASP A 83 12.38 -5.67 20.11
C ASP A 83 11.49 -6.04 21.31
N PRO A 84 10.64 -7.07 21.20
CA PRO A 84 9.76 -7.49 22.30
C PRO A 84 10.50 -8.06 23.51
N MET A 85 11.79 -8.41 23.38
CA MET A 85 12.60 -8.98 24.46
C MET A 85 13.29 -7.91 25.32
N LYS A 86 13.28 -6.64 24.89
CA LYS A 86 13.88 -5.52 25.62
C LYS A 86 12.89 -4.89 26.61
N THR A 87 13.40 -4.24 27.65
CA THR A 87 12.56 -3.51 28.63
C THR A 87 11.89 -2.30 27.98
N VAL A 88 10.80 -1.82 28.61
CA VAL A 88 10.06 -0.64 28.13
C VAL A 88 10.94 0.60 28.08
N GLU A 89 11.85 0.78 29.05
CA GLU A 89 12.78 1.92 29.08
C GLU A 89 13.74 1.89 27.90
N HIS A 90 14.27 0.70 27.57
CA HIS A 90 15.14 0.54 26.41
C HIS A 90 14.37 0.79 25.10
N GLN A 91 13.17 0.23 24.98
CA GLN A 91 12.28 0.45 23.83
C GLN A 91 11.95 1.94 23.64
N ALA A 92 11.63 2.65 24.72
CA ALA A 92 11.34 4.09 24.69
C ALA A 92 12.57 4.91 24.25
N TRP A 93 13.76 4.56 24.73
CA TRP A 93 15.00 5.22 24.31
C TRP A 93 15.32 4.98 22.83
N THR A 94 15.15 3.75 22.35
CA THR A 94 15.31 3.40 20.93
C THR A 94 14.33 4.19 20.06
N LEU A 95 13.07 4.26 20.46
CA LEU A 95 12.05 5.05 19.75
C LEU A 95 12.40 6.55 19.74
N PHE A 96 12.83 7.11 20.87
CA PHE A 96 13.25 8.51 20.95
C PHE A 96 14.39 8.82 19.97
N ASN A 97 15.42 7.97 19.91
CA ASN A 97 16.54 8.14 18.97
C ASN A 97 16.10 8.01 17.52
N GLU A 98 15.18 7.09 17.22
CA GLU A 98 14.66 6.93 15.86
C GLU A 98 13.85 8.15 15.40
N ILE A 99 13.02 8.72 16.29
CA ILE A 99 12.26 9.94 15.99
C ILE A 99 13.17 11.12 15.64
N TRP A 100 14.35 11.18 16.27
CA TRP A 100 15.36 12.22 16.03
C TRP A 100 16.30 11.90 14.84
N SER A 101 16.19 10.72 14.24
CA SER A 101 16.99 10.34 13.08
C SER A 101 16.61 11.17 11.85
N GLU A 102 17.62 11.59 11.09
CA GLU A 102 17.47 12.35 9.84
C GLU A 102 17.55 11.47 8.58
N ASP A 103 17.61 10.15 8.72
CA ASP A 103 17.63 9.27 7.56
C ASP A 103 16.27 9.21 6.83
N ARG A 104 16.29 8.64 5.63
CA ARG A 104 15.09 8.56 4.76
C ARG A 104 14.28 7.28 4.98
N GLU A 105 14.72 6.41 5.87
CA GLU A 105 14.16 5.07 6.04
C GLU A 105 12.80 5.16 6.72
N ASN A 106 11.77 4.52 6.17
CA ASN A 106 10.41 4.59 6.71
C ASN A 106 9.86 3.25 7.22
N GLN A 107 10.66 2.19 7.13
CA GLN A 107 10.33 0.84 7.58
C GLN A 107 11.54 0.28 8.33
N VAL A 108 11.49 0.38 9.65
CA VAL A 108 12.62 0.12 10.55
C VAL A 108 12.25 -0.95 11.56
N VAL A 109 13.17 -1.88 11.80
CA VAL A 109 13.02 -2.94 12.80
C VAL A 109 14.23 -2.96 13.71
N TRP A 110 14.00 -3.04 15.01
CA TRP A 110 15.04 -3.19 16.01
C TRP A 110 14.98 -4.58 16.64
N ARG A 111 16.12 -5.28 16.69
CA ARG A 111 16.32 -6.55 17.42
C ARG A 111 17.67 -6.51 18.12
N GLY A 112 17.70 -6.73 19.43
CA GLY A 112 18.87 -6.47 20.23
C GLY A 112 19.26 -4.99 20.12
N ASP A 113 20.51 -4.76 19.74
CA ASP A 113 21.05 -3.42 19.45
C ASP A 113 21.23 -3.20 17.93
N SER A 114 20.69 -4.12 17.12
CA SER A 114 20.77 -4.07 15.66
C SER A 114 19.55 -3.39 15.06
N ARG A 115 19.81 -2.40 14.20
CA ARG A 115 18.80 -1.73 13.38
C ARG A 115 18.76 -2.36 11.99
N TYR A 116 17.58 -2.76 11.57
CA TYR A 116 17.29 -3.30 10.24
C TYR A 116 16.35 -2.36 9.50
N VAL A 117 16.49 -2.32 8.18
CA VAL A 117 15.64 -1.50 7.30
C VAL A 117 15.11 -2.38 6.17
N ALA A 118 13.88 -2.11 5.72
CA ALA A 118 13.25 -2.95 4.71
C ALA A 118 13.84 -2.69 3.31
N ARG A 119 14.06 -3.76 2.55
CA ARG A 119 14.47 -3.73 1.14
C ARG A 119 13.69 -4.74 0.33
N LEU A 120 13.30 -4.36 -0.89
CA LEU A 120 12.78 -5.29 -1.87
C LEU A 120 13.94 -5.90 -2.64
N VAL A 121 14.19 -7.18 -2.43
CA VAL A 121 15.26 -7.92 -3.12
C VAL A 121 14.68 -8.89 -4.14
N ARG A 122 15.48 -9.23 -5.16
CA ARG A 122 15.14 -10.30 -6.10
C ARG A 122 15.31 -11.65 -5.41
N SER A 123 14.29 -12.52 -5.49
CA SER A 123 14.46 -13.90 -5.04
C SER A 123 15.35 -14.70 -6.02
N ASN A 124 16.20 -15.56 -5.47
CA ASN A 124 17.17 -16.38 -6.21
C ASN A 124 16.67 -17.83 -6.40
N HIS A 125 15.35 -18.03 -6.51
CA HIS A 125 14.78 -19.34 -6.78
C HIS A 125 15.37 -19.97 -8.05
N GLN A 126 15.87 -21.19 -7.89
CA GLN A 126 16.25 -22.05 -9.00
C GLN A 126 15.13 -23.05 -9.26
N GLN A 127 14.87 -23.33 -10.53
CA GLN A 127 13.89 -24.33 -10.92
C GLN A 127 14.35 -25.70 -10.42
N THR A 128 13.52 -26.35 -9.60
CA THR A 128 13.79 -27.72 -9.16
C THR A 128 13.54 -28.69 -10.30
N GLU A 129 14.43 -29.68 -10.46
CA GLU A 129 14.27 -30.71 -11.50
C GLU A 129 13.13 -31.69 -11.21
N VAL A 130 12.68 -31.78 -9.95
CA VAL A 130 11.57 -32.65 -9.54
C VAL A 130 10.25 -31.87 -9.60
N PRO A 131 9.28 -32.30 -10.44
CA PRO A 131 7.96 -31.69 -10.47
C PRO A 131 7.23 -31.87 -9.14
N LEU A 132 6.46 -30.86 -8.74
CA LEU A 132 5.64 -30.96 -7.54
C LEU A 132 4.53 -32.00 -7.78
N ASN A 133 4.43 -32.99 -6.89
CA ASN A 133 3.42 -34.03 -6.96
C ASN A 133 2.65 -34.13 -5.65
N PHE A 134 1.32 -34.08 -5.72
CA PHE A 134 0.46 -34.21 -4.56
C PHE A 134 0.26 -35.69 -4.22
N ARG A 135 0.20 -35.99 -2.92
CA ARG A 135 -0.12 -37.33 -2.42
C ARG A 135 -1.56 -37.70 -2.80
N GLU A 136 -1.74 -38.89 -3.35
CA GLU A 136 -3.05 -39.43 -3.70
C GLU A 136 -3.88 -39.76 -2.44
N ASN A 137 -3.25 -40.31 -1.40
CA ASN A 137 -3.91 -40.70 -0.14
C ASN A 137 -4.01 -39.53 0.87
N ALA A 138 -4.35 -38.34 0.40
CA ALA A 138 -4.48 -37.14 1.23
C ALA A 138 -5.53 -36.17 0.67
N SER A 139 -6.05 -35.31 1.56
CA SER A 139 -6.99 -34.25 1.20
C SER A 139 -6.36 -32.86 1.27
N TYR A 140 -6.88 -31.93 0.47
CA TYR A 140 -6.39 -30.54 0.40
C TYR A 140 -7.54 -29.54 0.47
N LEU A 141 -7.43 -28.57 1.38
CA LEU A 141 -8.43 -27.53 1.60
C LEU A 141 -8.09 -26.26 0.82
N ILE A 142 -9.02 -25.78 0.01
CA ILE A 142 -8.93 -24.49 -0.69
C ILE A 142 -10.07 -23.59 -0.22
N THR A 143 -9.77 -22.60 0.61
CA THR A 143 -10.76 -21.58 0.99
C THR A 143 -10.86 -20.51 -0.08
N GLY A 144 -12.06 -19.98 -0.33
CA GLY A 144 -12.32 -19.25 -1.58
C GLY A 144 -12.25 -20.17 -2.80
N GLY A 145 -12.43 -21.49 -2.61
CA GLY A 145 -12.19 -22.52 -3.60
C GLY A 145 -13.12 -22.46 -4.82
N LEU A 146 -14.28 -21.81 -4.67
CA LEU A 146 -15.22 -21.57 -5.76
C LEU A 146 -14.97 -20.25 -6.52
N GLY A 147 -14.01 -19.43 -6.06
CA GLY A 147 -13.59 -18.23 -6.76
C GLY A 147 -12.69 -18.55 -7.95
N GLY A 148 -12.44 -17.55 -8.80
CA GLY A 148 -11.59 -17.74 -9.99
C GLY A 148 -10.21 -18.32 -9.67
N LEU A 149 -9.52 -17.76 -8.67
CA LEU A 149 -8.18 -18.19 -8.28
C LEU A 149 -8.21 -19.59 -7.64
N GLY A 150 -9.19 -19.84 -6.76
CA GLY A 150 -9.40 -21.14 -6.14
C GLY A 150 -9.62 -22.26 -7.16
N LEU A 151 -10.49 -22.04 -8.16
CA LEU A 151 -10.77 -23.02 -9.22
C LEU A 151 -9.58 -23.24 -10.17
N LEU A 152 -8.82 -22.17 -10.47
CA LEU A 152 -7.60 -22.26 -11.27
C LEU A 152 -6.56 -23.15 -10.57
N VAL A 153 -6.35 -22.92 -9.28
CA VAL A 153 -5.41 -23.71 -8.47
C VAL A 153 -5.93 -25.13 -8.27
N ALA A 154 -7.22 -25.33 -8.01
CA ALA A 154 -7.82 -26.67 -7.90
C ALA A 154 -7.54 -27.51 -9.15
N ARG A 155 -7.77 -26.96 -10.35
CA ARG A 155 -7.47 -27.64 -11.61
C ARG A 155 -5.99 -27.98 -11.76
N TRP A 156 -5.11 -27.06 -11.41
CA TRP A 156 -3.68 -27.31 -11.43
C TRP A 156 -3.30 -28.41 -10.45
N MET A 157 -3.83 -28.41 -9.22
CA MET A 157 -3.56 -29.46 -8.23
C MET A 157 -3.99 -30.84 -8.73
N VAL A 158 -5.17 -30.97 -9.35
CA VAL A 158 -5.61 -32.23 -9.95
C VAL A 158 -4.66 -32.68 -11.07
N SER A 159 -4.20 -31.76 -11.92
CA SER A 159 -3.20 -32.06 -12.97
C SER A 159 -1.84 -32.50 -12.42
N ARG A 160 -1.56 -32.17 -11.15
CA ARG A 160 -0.35 -32.55 -10.39
C ARG A 160 -0.62 -33.71 -9.40
N GLY A 161 -1.71 -34.47 -9.60
CA GLY A 161 -1.98 -35.71 -8.87
C GLY A 161 -2.88 -35.60 -7.65
N ALA A 162 -3.39 -34.41 -7.29
CA ALA A 162 -4.29 -34.28 -6.15
C ALA A 162 -5.62 -35.01 -6.40
N LYS A 163 -6.00 -35.92 -5.50
CA LYS A 163 -7.20 -36.75 -5.64
C LYS A 163 -8.39 -36.29 -4.80
N HIS A 164 -8.17 -35.70 -3.62
CA HIS A 164 -9.27 -35.29 -2.74
C HIS A 164 -9.16 -33.78 -2.44
N LEU A 165 -10.11 -33.02 -2.99
CA LEU A 165 -10.16 -31.56 -2.83
C LEU A 165 -11.38 -31.15 -2.01
N ILE A 166 -11.17 -30.22 -1.07
CA ILE A 166 -12.21 -29.60 -0.27
C ILE A 166 -12.25 -28.12 -0.66
N LEU A 167 -13.29 -27.73 -1.41
CA LEU A 167 -13.47 -26.35 -1.87
C LEU A 167 -14.45 -25.64 -0.95
N LEU A 168 -13.94 -24.69 -0.17
CA LEU A 168 -14.74 -23.94 0.80
C LEU A 168 -15.13 -22.57 0.25
N GLY A 169 -16.40 -22.21 0.39
CA GLY A 169 -16.92 -20.89 0.03
C GLY A 169 -18.25 -20.57 0.72
N ARG A 170 -18.62 -19.28 0.72
CA ARG A 170 -19.87 -18.81 1.37
C ARG A 170 -21.13 -19.10 0.54
N ARG A 171 -20.96 -19.19 -0.78
CA ARG A 171 -22.04 -19.35 -1.77
C ARG A 171 -22.06 -20.79 -2.27
N ALA A 172 -23.26 -21.26 -2.64
CA ALA A 172 -23.37 -22.48 -3.43
C ALA A 172 -22.77 -22.24 -4.83
N PRO A 173 -22.22 -23.28 -5.50
CA PRO A 173 -21.72 -23.15 -6.86
C PRO A 173 -22.88 -22.84 -7.82
N ASP A 174 -22.67 -21.88 -8.72
CA ASP A 174 -23.57 -21.63 -9.85
C ASP A 174 -23.31 -22.63 -11.00
N ASP A 175 -24.12 -22.59 -12.06
CA ASP A 175 -24.01 -23.53 -13.19
C ASP A 175 -22.62 -23.52 -13.85
N ALA A 176 -21.98 -22.35 -13.94
CA ALA A 176 -20.65 -22.23 -14.53
C ALA A 176 -19.57 -22.85 -13.64
N VAL A 177 -19.69 -22.69 -12.33
CA VAL A 177 -18.82 -23.35 -11.35
C VAL A 177 -19.09 -24.86 -11.33
N VAL A 178 -20.34 -25.30 -11.32
CA VAL A 178 -20.71 -26.74 -11.37
C VAL A 178 -20.06 -27.42 -12.56
N LYS A 179 -20.10 -26.82 -13.76
CA LYS A 179 -19.40 -27.36 -14.93
C LYS A 179 -17.90 -27.55 -14.69
N LYS A 180 -17.24 -26.58 -14.06
CA LYS A 180 -15.80 -26.68 -13.72
C LYS A 180 -15.53 -27.76 -12.68
N LEU A 181 -16.43 -27.95 -11.71
CA LEU A 181 -16.32 -29.03 -10.72
C LEU A 181 -16.42 -30.40 -11.39
N THR A 182 -17.38 -30.57 -12.30
CA THR A 182 -17.52 -31.81 -13.09
C THR A 182 -16.27 -32.10 -13.93
N GLU A 183 -15.62 -31.08 -14.48
CA GLU A 183 -14.34 -31.27 -15.19
C GLU A 183 -13.22 -31.77 -14.26
N LEU A 184 -13.18 -31.34 -13.00
CA LEU A 184 -12.23 -31.87 -12.00
C LEU A 184 -12.53 -33.33 -11.65
N GLU A 185 -13.81 -33.67 -11.51
CA GLU A 185 -14.27 -35.04 -11.24
C GLU A 185 -13.96 -35.98 -12.41
N GLN A 186 -14.18 -35.52 -13.65
CA GLN A 186 -13.80 -36.25 -14.87
C GLN A 186 -12.28 -36.45 -15.00
N ALA A 187 -11.49 -35.52 -14.46
CA ALA A 187 -10.03 -35.66 -14.36
C ALA A 187 -9.58 -36.60 -13.22
N GLY A 188 -10.52 -37.21 -12.49
CA GLY A 188 -10.28 -38.25 -11.50
C GLY A 188 -10.02 -37.75 -10.08
N ALA A 189 -10.50 -36.54 -9.75
CA ALA A 189 -10.50 -36.03 -8.38
C ALA A 189 -11.89 -36.12 -7.73
N GLU A 190 -11.94 -36.46 -6.46
CA GLU A 190 -13.12 -36.29 -5.61
C GLU A 190 -13.15 -34.86 -5.07
N VAL A 191 -14.21 -34.12 -5.36
CA VAL A 191 -14.35 -32.72 -4.96
C VAL A 191 -15.52 -32.56 -3.99
N VAL A 192 -15.21 -32.19 -2.75
CA VAL A 192 -16.19 -31.85 -1.73
C VAL A 192 -16.33 -30.34 -1.65
N VAL A 193 -17.55 -29.84 -1.85
CA VAL A 193 -17.85 -28.40 -1.68
C VAL A 193 -18.46 -28.17 -0.31
N GLU A 194 -17.81 -27.34 0.51
CA GLU A 194 -18.29 -26.96 1.84
C GLU A 194 -18.77 -25.51 1.85
N LYS A 195 -20.01 -25.32 2.30
CA LYS A 195 -20.59 -23.99 2.48
C LYS A 195 -20.28 -23.47 3.88
N ALA A 196 -19.30 -22.59 3.99
CA ALA A 196 -18.89 -21.99 5.25
C ALA A 196 -18.27 -20.59 5.01
N ASP A 197 -18.38 -19.73 6.03
CA ASP A 197 -17.56 -18.54 6.11
C ASP A 197 -16.31 -18.87 6.92
N VAL A 198 -15.14 -18.51 6.37
CA VAL A 198 -13.85 -18.81 7.00
C VAL A 198 -13.62 -17.92 8.23
N SER A 199 -14.20 -16.73 8.26
CA SER A 199 -14.11 -15.83 9.42
C SER A 199 -15.02 -16.23 10.58
N GLU A 200 -15.85 -17.27 10.44
CA GLU A 200 -16.78 -17.73 11.47
C GLU A 200 -16.26 -19.01 12.13
N TRP A 201 -15.91 -18.94 13.41
CA TRP A 201 -15.26 -20.04 14.14
C TRP A 201 -16.09 -21.32 14.14
N ASP A 202 -17.38 -21.23 14.49
CA ASP A 202 -18.27 -22.39 14.55
C ASP A 202 -18.47 -23.03 13.17
N SER A 203 -18.44 -22.23 12.10
CA SER A 203 -18.52 -22.75 10.73
C SER A 203 -17.27 -23.54 10.37
N MET A 204 -16.09 -23.04 10.72
CA MET A 204 -14.84 -23.74 10.50
C MET A 204 -14.70 -24.99 11.37
N LEU A 205 -15.17 -24.98 12.61
CA LEU A 205 -15.22 -26.19 13.45
C LEU A 205 -16.03 -27.31 12.77
N ARG A 206 -17.24 -27.02 12.29
CA ARG A 206 -18.06 -28.02 11.59
C ARG A 206 -17.38 -28.59 10.34
N VAL A 207 -16.67 -27.76 9.58
CA VAL A 207 -15.90 -28.22 8.41
C VAL A 207 -14.76 -29.11 8.86
N PHE A 208 -14.00 -28.72 9.88
CA PHE A 208 -12.86 -29.50 10.37
C PHE A 208 -13.28 -30.79 11.06
N ASP A 209 -14.45 -30.85 11.71
CA ASP A 209 -15.01 -32.10 12.23
C ASP A 209 -15.22 -33.13 11.10
N LYS A 210 -15.74 -32.70 9.94
CA LYS A 210 -15.88 -33.55 8.76
C LYS A 210 -14.52 -33.96 8.18
N ILE A 211 -13.56 -33.03 8.10
CA ILE A 211 -12.19 -33.31 7.64
C ILE A 211 -11.55 -34.38 8.53
N ASN A 212 -11.68 -34.25 9.85
CA ASN A 212 -11.09 -35.18 10.82
C ASN A 212 -11.77 -36.56 10.81
N GLN A 213 -13.03 -36.65 10.36
CA GLN A 213 -13.76 -37.91 10.18
C GLN A 213 -13.46 -38.60 8.84
N SER A 214 -12.83 -37.89 7.90
CA SER A 214 -12.48 -38.44 6.58
C SER A 214 -11.39 -39.50 6.68
N THR A 215 -11.40 -40.45 5.75
CA THR A 215 -10.33 -41.45 5.59
C THR A 215 -9.02 -40.84 5.08
N PHE A 216 -9.08 -39.65 4.46
CA PHE A 216 -7.91 -38.99 3.87
C PHE A 216 -7.43 -37.84 4.77
N PRO A 217 -6.22 -37.93 5.37
CA PRO A 217 -5.70 -36.88 6.23
C PRO A 217 -5.52 -35.57 5.45
N LEU A 218 -5.76 -34.44 6.12
CA LEU A 218 -5.49 -33.12 5.54
C LEU A 218 -3.98 -32.95 5.41
N ALA A 219 -3.50 -32.76 4.18
CA ALA A 219 -2.09 -32.58 3.87
C ALA A 219 -1.74 -31.14 3.49
N GLY A 220 -2.71 -30.31 3.10
CA GLY A 220 -2.39 -28.95 2.73
C GLY A 220 -3.57 -28.00 2.72
N VAL A 221 -3.24 -26.72 2.90
CA VAL A 221 -4.20 -25.62 2.90
C VAL A 221 -3.75 -24.55 1.92
N ILE A 222 -4.66 -24.10 1.06
CA ILE A 222 -4.51 -22.91 0.22
C ILE A 222 -5.60 -21.91 0.62
N HIS A 223 -5.17 -20.76 1.13
CA HIS A 223 -6.07 -19.70 1.54
C HIS A 223 -6.21 -18.65 0.43
N SER A 224 -7.29 -18.77 -0.37
CA SER A 224 -7.64 -17.85 -1.45
C SER A 224 -8.89 -17.01 -1.11
N ALA A 225 -9.41 -17.08 0.11
CA ALA A 225 -10.58 -16.30 0.50
C ALA A 225 -10.20 -14.81 0.63
N GLY A 226 -11.07 -13.96 0.11
CA GLY A 226 -10.88 -12.51 0.13
C GLY A 226 -12.07 -11.81 -0.50
N MET A 227 -12.14 -10.52 -0.24
CA MET A 227 -13.03 -9.58 -0.93
C MET A 227 -12.37 -8.22 -1.00
N LEU A 228 -12.85 -7.35 -1.89
CA LEU A 228 -12.42 -5.96 -1.96
C LEU A 228 -13.57 -5.01 -1.64
N SER A 229 -13.24 -3.93 -0.95
CA SER A 229 -14.13 -2.81 -0.67
C SER A 229 -13.25 -1.57 -0.68
N ASP A 230 -12.80 -1.21 -1.89
CA ASP A 230 -11.85 -0.14 -2.10
C ASP A 230 -12.48 1.22 -1.80
N GLY A 231 -11.67 2.11 -1.26
CA GLY A 231 -12.05 3.46 -0.91
C GLY A 231 -10.90 4.11 -0.13
N VAL A 232 -10.64 5.38 -0.42
CA VAL A 232 -9.60 6.16 0.26
C VAL A 232 -9.83 6.18 1.77
N LEU A 233 -8.77 6.21 2.55
CA LEU A 233 -8.77 6.16 4.01
C LEU A 233 -9.69 7.23 4.61
N GLN A 234 -9.77 8.42 3.99
CA GLN A 234 -10.65 9.50 4.43
C GLN A 234 -12.14 9.13 4.43
N ASN A 235 -12.56 8.26 3.50
CA ASN A 235 -13.96 7.89 3.26
C ASN A 235 -14.30 6.46 3.74
N GLN A 236 -13.32 5.72 4.24
CA GLN A 236 -13.54 4.39 4.80
C GLN A 236 -14.24 4.46 6.17
N SER A 237 -15.16 3.51 6.40
CA SER A 237 -15.73 3.24 7.71
C SER A 237 -15.02 2.04 8.34
N TRP A 238 -14.97 1.95 9.67
CA TRP A 238 -14.43 0.75 10.32
C TRP A 238 -15.21 -0.52 9.94
N SER A 239 -16.54 -0.44 9.79
CA SER A 239 -17.37 -1.57 9.38
C SER A 239 -17.00 -2.12 8.00
N SER A 240 -16.81 -1.24 6.99
CA SER A 240 -16.38 -1.67 5.64
C SER A 240 -14.94 -2.17 5.65
N PHE A 241 -14.08 -1.54 6.44
CA PHE A 241 -12.68 -1.94 6.62
C PHE A 241 -12.58 -3.36 7.21
N GLN A 242 -13.33 -3.63 8.29
CA GLN A 242 -13.34 -4.90 8.99
C GLN A 242 -13.88 -6.04 8.11
N GLN A 243 -14.89 -5.79 7.27
CA GLN A 243 -15.41 -6.80 6.34
C GLN A 243 -14.34 -7.33 5.36
N VAL A 244 -13.45 -6.46 4.89
CA VAL A 244 -12.33 -6.86 4.02
C VAL A 244 -11.25 -7.62 4.79
N MET A 245 -11.01 -7.23 6.05
CA MET A 245 -10.05 -7.93 6.92
C MET A 245 -10.53 -9.32 7.31
N ALA A 246 -11.81 -9.49 7.64
CA ALA A 246 -12.40 -10.70 8.21
C ALA A 246 -11.95 -12.03 7.55
N PRO A 247 -12.10 -12.23 6.22
CA PRO A 247 -11.73 -13.49 5.60
C PRO A 247 -10.23 -13.79 5.64
N LYS A 248 -9.36 -12.76 5.70
CA LYS A 248 -7.90 -12.91 5.67
C LYS A 248 -7.28 -12.91 7.07
N VAL A 249 -7.81 -12.13 8.00
CA VAL A 249 -7.27 -12.01 9.36
C VAL A 249 -7.84 -13.12 10.22
N GLN A 250 -9.13 -13.05 10.53
CA GLN A 250 -9.84 -14.05 11.34
C GLN A 250 -9.83 -15.40 10.62
N GLY A 251 -10.10 -15.40 9.31
CA GLY A 251 -10.13 -16.64 8.54
C GLY A 251 -8.81 -17.40 8.52
N ALA A 252 -7.68 -16.72 8.27
CA ALA A 252 -6.39 -17.38 8.30
C ALA A 252 -5.95 -17.77 9.72
N TRP A 253 -6.34 -16.98 10.74
CA TRP A 253 -6.12 -17.35 12.14
C TRP A 253 -6.88 -18.64 12.53
N HIS A 254 -8.13 -18.78 12.10
CA HIS A 254 -8.91 -20.00 12.31
C HIS A 254 -8.26 -21.21 11.66
N LEU A 255 -7.83 -21.07 10.40
CA LEU A 255 -7.08 -22.10 9.69
C LEU A 255 -5.80 -22.48 10.45
N HIS A 256 -5.06 -21.49 10.97
CA HIS A 256 -3.88 -21.76 11.79
C HIS A 256 -4.23 -22.57 13.05
N GLN A 257 -5.21 -22.11 13.83
CA GLN A 257 -5.61 -22.77 15.07
C GLN A 257 -6.08 -24.21 14.86
N LEU A 258 -6.84 -24.47 13.80
CA LEU A 258 -7.40 -25.78 13.49
C LEU A 258 -6.38 -26.75 12.85
N THR A 259 -5.26 -26.22 12.33
CA THR A 259 -4.23 -27.03 11.63
C THR A 259 -2.88 -27.09 12.34
N LYS A 260 -2.64 -26.32 13.41
CA LYS A 260 -1.33 -26.25 14.07
C LYS A 260 -0.83 -27.60 14.62
N ASN A 261 -1.75 -28.53 14.90
CA ASN A 261 -1.45 -29.88 15.37
C ASN A 261 -1.53 -30.94 14.26
N GLN A 262 -1.68 -30.53 13.00
CA GLN A 262 -1.74 -31.41 11.84
C GLN A 262 -0.42 -31.39 11.08
N GLN A 263 -0.02 -32.55 10.55
CA GLN A 263 1.18 -32.65 9.71
C GLN A 263 0.84 -32.25 8.27
N LEU A 264 0.87 -30.94 8.02
CA LEU A 264 0.68 -30.39 6.68
C LEU A 264 2.01 -30.42 5.90
N ASP A 265 1.92 -30.75 4.62
CA ASP A 265 2.99 -30.61 3.63
C ASP A 265 3.17 -29.13 3.27
N PHE A 266 2.07 -28.36 3.21
CA PHE A 266 2.09 -26.92 2.91
C PHE A 266 0.94 -26.15 3.55
N PHE A 267 1.16 -24.85 3.75
CA PHE A 267 0.14 -23.89 4.16
C PHE A 267 0.38 -22.57 3.40
N VAL A 268 -0.37 -22.38 2.32
CA VAL A 268 -0.18 -21.28 1.37
C VAL A 268 -1.25 -20.21 1.60
N LEU A 269 -0.82 -18.96 1.75
CA LEU A 269 -1.65 -17.78 1.91
C LEU A 269 -1.52 -16.92 0.66
N PHE A 270 -2.61 -16.72 -0.09
CA PHE A 270 -2.61 -15.74 -1.17
C PHE A 270 -2.80 -14.34 -0.60
N SER A 271 -1.66 -13.66 -0.47
CA SER A 271 -1.53 -12.26 -0.13
C SER A 271 -1.58 -11.39 -1.40
N SER A 272 -1.21 -10.12 -1.30
CA SER A 272 -1.27 -9.15 -2.40
C SER A 272 -0.05 -8.26 -2.44
N MET A 273 0.40 -7.87 -3.63
CA MET A 273 1.43 -6.83 -3.81
C MET A 273 1.07 -5.51 -3.08
N ALA A 274 -0.22 -5.23 -2.84
CA ALA A 274 -0.67 -4.06 -2.06
C ALA A 274 -0.10 -4.05 -0.63
N SER A 275 0.12 -5.20 0.00
CA SER A 275 0.76 -5.27 1.33
C SER A 275 2.27 -5.03 1.30
N ILE A 276 2.93 -5.18 0.15
CA ILE A 276 4.36 -4.88 -0.02
C ILE A 276 4.57 -3.42 -0.39
N LEU A 277 3.81 -2.93 -1.38
CA LEU A 277 4.04 -1.64 -2.03
C LEU A 277 3.06 -0.55 -1.60
N GLY A 278 1.98 -0.91 -0.89
CA GLY A 278 0.80 -0.08 -0.77
C GLY A 278 -0.01 -0.03 -2.07
N SER A 279 -1.29 0.31 -1.96
CA SER A 279 -2.09 0.77 -3.10
C SER A 279 -3.08 1.83 -2.61
N PRO A 280 -3.20 2.98 -3.30
CA PRO A 280 -4.22 3.97 -2.96
C PRO A 280 -5.61 3.36 -2.99
N GLY A 281 -6.47 3.77 -2.07
CA GLY A 281 -7.83 3.25 -1.90
C GLY A 281 -7.90 1.84 -1.32
N GLN A 282 -6.77 1.21 -0.99
CA GLN A 282 -6.70 -0.18 -0.56
C GLN A 282 -6.05 -0.32 0.82
N GLY A 283 -6.26 0.63 1.73
CA GLY A 283 -5.74 0.56 3.10
C GLY A 283 -6.19 -0.69 3.86
N ASN A 284 -7.47 -1.07 3.73
CA ASN A 284 -8.05 -2.28 4.31
C ASN A 284 -7.48 -3.58 3.73
N HIS A 285 -7.37 -3.65 2.39
CA HIS A 285 -6.80 -4.80 1.70
C HIS A 285 -5.30 -4.93 2.00
N SER A 286 -4.55 -3.82 2.01
CA SER A 286 -3.13 -3.83 2.36
C SER A 286 -2.94 -4.32 3.80
N ALA A 287 -3.77 -3.87 4.74
CA ALA A 287 -3.75 -4.33 6.12
C ALA A 287 -4.07 -5.83 6.26
N ALA A 288 -5.15 -6.29 5.62
CA ALA A 288 -5.59 -7.67 5.65
C ALA A 288 -4.50 -8.64 5.12
N ASN A 289 -3.82 -8.25 4.04
CA ASN A 289 -2.73 -9.03 3.45
C ASN A 289 -1.42 -8.93 4.26
N GLY A 290 -1.15 -7.79 4.90
CA GLY A 290 -0.01 -7.65 5.82
C GLY A 290 -0.10 -8.60 7.02
N PHE A 291 -1.32 -8.91 7.48
CA PHE A 291 -1.52 -9.97 8.48
C PHE A 291 -1.17 -11.36 7.95
N LEU A 292 -1.57 -11.70 6.71
CA LEU A 292 -1.22 -12.98 6.09
C LEU A 292 0.29 -13.17 5.98
N ASP A 293 0.99 -12.10 5.61
CA ASP A 293 2.45 -12.08 5.53
C ASP A 293 3.07 -12.40 6.90
N GLY A 294 2.65 -11.69 7.95
CA GLY A 294 3.07 -11.96 9.33
C GLY A 294 2.73 -13.38 9.79
N LEU A 295 1.56 -13.92 9.42
CA LEU A 295 1.11 -15.26 9.81
C LEU A 295 1.98 -16.36 9.20
N ALA A 296 2.43 -16.19 7.95
CA ALA A 296 3.34 -17.16 7.32
C ALA A 296 4.64 -17.28 8.12
N HIS A 297 5.24 -16.15 8.50
CA HIS A 297 6.45 -16.13 9.33
C HIS A 297 6.19 -16.63 10.76
N TYR A 298 5.05 -16.25 11.37
CA TYR A 298 4.65 -16.78 12.67
C TYR A 298 4.59 -18.31 12.68
N ARG A 299 3.96 -18.92 11.67
CA ARG A 299 3.92 -20.38 11.53
C ARG A 299 5.31 -20.99 11.38
N ARG A 300 6.18 -20.37 10.56
CA ARG A 300 7.57 -20.83 10.39
C ARG A 300 8.39 -20.76 11.66
N SER A 301 8.16 -19.75 12.51
CA SER A 301 8.80 -19.64 13.83
C SER A 301 8.43 -20.81 14.77
N MET A 302 7.28 -21.45 14.53
CA MET A 302 6.83 -22.64 15.26
C MET A 302 7.23 -23.97 14.58
N GLY A 303 8.04 -23.92 13.52
CA GLY A 303 8.39 -25.10 12.71
C GLY A 303 7.25 -25.63 11.83
N LEU A 304 6.15 -24.88 11.69
CA LEU A 304 5.02 -25.25 10.84
C LEU A 304 5.22 -24.70 9.41
N PRO A 305 4.67 -25.37 8.37
CA PRO A 305 4.69 -24.81 7.03
C PRO A 305 3.92 -23.50 6.99
N GLY A 306 4.43 -22.53 6.23
CA GLY A 306 3.83 -21.22 6.01
C GLY A 306 4.48 -20.55 4.81
N LEU A 307 3.68 -20.15 3.84
CA LEU A 307 4.10 -19.42 2.64
C LEU A 307 3.08 -18.33 2.34
N SER A 308 3.49 -17.06 2.38
CA SER A 308 2.69 -15.95 1.89
C SER A 308 3.12 -15.56 0.48
N ILE A 309 2.18 -15.52 -0.45
CA ILE A 309 2.43 -15.14 -1.85
C ILE A 309 1.75 -13.80 -2.11
N ASN A 310 2.53 -12.73 -2.18
CA ASN A 310 2.05 -11.40 -2.51
C ASN A 310 1.83 -11.29 -4.03
N LEU A 311 0.64 -11.70 -4.49
CA LEU A 311 0.31 -11.75 -5.92
C LEU A 311 0.03 -10.35 -6.47
N GLY A 312 0.56 -10.09 -7.67
CA GLY A 312 0.09 -9.02 -8.54
C GLY A 312 -1.26 -9.37 -9.18
N VAL A 313 -1.70 -8.53 -10.12
CA VAL A 313 -2.99 -8.70 -10.80
C VAL A 313 -2.93 -9.92 -11.71
N VAL A 314 -3.85 -10.87 -11.56
CA VAL A 314 -3.98 -12.04 -12.44
C VAL A 314 -5.08 -11.77 -13.48
N SER A 315 -4.79 -11.94 -14.77
CA SER A 315 -5.79 -11.70 -15.82
C SER A 315 -6.91 -12.73 -15.77
N GLN A 316 -8.13 -12.31 -16.14
CA GLN A 316 -9.28 -13.19 -16.38
C GLN A 316 -9.73 -14.04 -15.17
N VAL A 317 -9.25 -13.71 -13.97
CA VAL A 317 -9.49 -14.48 -12.74
C VAL A 317 -9.89 -13.55 -11.58
N GLY A 318 -10.96 -13.91 -10.87
CA GLY A 318 -11.39 -13.24 -9.63
C GLY A 318 -11.86 -11.79 -9.84
N GLU A 319 -11.80 -10.99 -8.77
CA GLU A 319 -12.28 -9.59 -8.79
C GLU A 319 -11.52 -8.70 -9.78
N ALA A 320 -10.29 -9.06 -10.16
CA ALA A 320 -9.56 -8.39 -11.23
C ALA A 320 -10.23 -8.54 -12.61
N ALA A 321 -10.91 -9.67 -12.87
CA ALA A 321 -11.69 -9.87 -14.08
C ALA A 321 -13.03 -9.11 -14.05
N GLU A 322 -13.64 -8.99 -12.87
CA GLU A 322 -14.90 -8.26 -12.67
C GLU A 322 -14.73 -6.74 -12.84
N ARG A 323 -13.52 -6.21 -12.61
CA ARG A 323 -13.18 -4.78 -12.69
C ARG A 323 -12.73 -4.30 -14.08
N GLY A 324 -12.51 -5.18 -15.05
CA GLY A 324 -12.10 -4.80 -16.41
C GLY A 324 -10.78 -4.01 -16.50
N ALA A 325 -10.63 -3.16 -17.52
CA ALA A 325 -9.40 -2.43 -17.86
C ALA A 325 -8.90 -1.44 -16.79
N ASN A 326 -9.72 -1.11 -15.78
CA ASN A 326 -9.39 -0.11 -14.76
C ASN A 326 -8.24 -0.55 -13.85
N VAL A 327 -8.12 -1.85 -13.52
CA VAL A 327 -7.04 -2.38 -12.66
C VAL A 327 -5.63 -2.11 -13.21
N ILE A 328 -5.50 -2.00 -14.53
CA ILE A 328 -4.22 -1.80 -15.24
C ILE A 328 -3.81 -0.32 -15.29
N SER A 329 -4.78 0.61 -15.17
CA SER A 329 -4.54 2.05 -15.30
C SER A 329 -3.86 2.67 -14.07
N HIS A 330 -4.11 2.11 -12.87
CA HIS A 330 -3.82 2.76 -11.59
C HIS A 330 -2.36 2.63 -11.09
N GLN A 331 -1.55 1.71 -11.65
CA GLN A 331 -0.15 1.56 -11.24
C GLN A 331 0.79 1.42 -12.44
N LYS A 332 1.19 2.56 -13.03
CA LYS A 332 2.23 2.64 -14.08
C LYS A 332 3.37 1.69 -13.74
N GLY A 333 3.64 0.68 -14.56
CA GLY A 333 4.80 -0.21 -14.39
C GLY A 333 4.50 -1.57 -13.75
N LEU A 334 3.33 -1.81 -13.16
CA LEU A 334 2.89 -3.18 -12.83
C LEU A 334 2.18 -3.81 -14.02
N GLY A 335 2.63 -5.01 -14.40
CA GLY A 335 2.01 -5.83 -15.41
C GLY A 335 0.97 -6.79 -14.84
N VAL A 336 0.24 -7.43 -15.75
CA VAL A 336 -0.76 -8.45 -15.42
C VAL A 336 -0.14 -9.84 -15.60
N ILE A 337 -0.37 -10.72 -14.63
CA ILE A 337 0.07 -12.11 -14.62
C ILE A 337 -0.92 -12.95 -15.43
N ALA A 338 -0.44 -13.72 -16.40
CA ALA A 338 -1.26 -14.71 -17.07
C ALA A 338 -1.53 -15.92 -16.14
N PRO A 339 -2.68 -16.60 -16.24
CA PRO A 339 -2.98 -17.78 -15.42
C PRO A 339 -1.88 -18.85 -15.44
N THR A 340 -1.28 -19.13 -16.60
CA THR A 340 -0.17 -20.08 -16.74
C THR A 340 1.07 -19.64 -15.98
N GLN A 341 1.46 -18.37 -16.12
CA GLN A 341 2.60 -17.79 -15.39
C GLN A 341 2.38 -17.83 -13.87
N MET A 342 1.15 -17.62 -13.41
CA MET A 342 0.81 -17.73 -11.99
C MET A 342 1.03 -19.15 -11.48
N LEU A 343 0.56 -20.16 -12.21
CA LEU A 343 0.72 -21.58 -11.84
C LEU A 343 2.18 -22.05 -11.90
N GLU A 344 2.93 -21.63 -12.92
CA GLU A 344 4.37 -21.89 -13.02
C GLU A 344 5.13 -21.28 -11.83
N SER A 345 4.78 -20.04 -11.47
CA SER A 345 5.38 -19.37 -10.32
C SER A 345 4.97 -20.05 -9.01
N LEU A 346 3.71 -20.47 -8.87
CA LEU A 346 3.21 -21.20 -7.70
C LEU A 346 3.99 -22.49 -7.47
N GLU A 347 4.20 -23.27 -8.53
CA GLU A 347 4.98 -24.51 -8.47
C GLU A 347 6.43 -24.26 -8.05
N LEU A 348 7.06 -23.21 -8.60
CA LEU A 348 8.41 -22.81 -8.24
C LEU A 348 8.51 -22.43 -6.75
N VAL A 349 7.60 -21.59 -6.24
CA VAL A 349 7.71 -21.09 -4.86
C VAL A 349 7.31 -22.13 -3.82
N MET A 350 6.39 -23.04 -4.14
CA MET A 350 6.01 -24.13 -3.23
C MET A 350 7.16 -25.14 -3.02
N SER A 351 8.12 -25.20 -3.94
CA SER A 351 9.28 -26.10 -3.85
C SER A 351 10.47 -25.55 -3.06
N GLY A 352 10.48 -24.24 -2.75
CA GLY A 352 11.62 -23.62 -2.06
C GLY A 352 11.39 -23.30 -0.58
N SER A 353 12.30 -22.49 -0.04
CA SER A 353 12.37 -22.16 1.38
C SER A 353 11.82 -20.78 1.73
N ASP A 354 11.44 -19.97 0.73
CA ASP A 354 10.92 -18.63 0.94
C ASP A 354 9.63 -18.70 1.78
N VAL A 355 9.54 -17.80 2.77
CA VAL A 355 8.36 -17.69 3.65
C VAL A 355 7.36 -16.68 3.10
N GLN A 356 7.86 -15.66 2.42
CA GLN A 356 7.09 -14.59 1.82
C GLN A 356 7.73 -14.20 0.50
N ILE A 357 6.93 -14.11 -0.57
CA ILE A 357 7.42 -13.77 -1.89
C ILE A 357 6.41 -12.94 -2.70
N GLY A 358 6.91 -11.89 -3.35
CA GLY A 358 6.14 -11.11 -4.32
C GLY A 358 6.24 -11.67 -5.73
N ILE A 359 5.10 -11.86 -6.39
CA ILE A 359 5.03 -12.33 -7.78
C ILE A 359 4.27 -11.29 -8.59
N SER A 360 4.99 -10.53 -9.41
CA SER A 360 4.40 -9.56 -10.35
C SER A 360 5.37 -9.25 -11.49
N PRO A 361 4.90 -9.11 -12.74
CA PRO A 361 5.69 -8.54 -13.80
C PRO A 361 5.87 -7.05 -13.52
N ILE A 362 7.11 -6.58 -13.39
CA ILE A 362 7.39 -5.16 -13.12
C ILE A 362 8.25 -4.59 -14.25
N LYS A 363 7.75 -3.52 -14.87
CA LYS A 363 8.54 -2.69 -15.80
C LYS A 363 9.29 -1.63 -15.00
N TRP A 364 10.46 -2.02 -14.48
CA TRP A 364 11.31 -1.16 -13.63
C TRP A 364 11.69 0.17 -14.27
N SER A 365 11.82 0.22 -15.60
CA SER A 365 12.09 1.46 -16.32
C SER A 365 10.98 2.51 -16.17
N ALA A 366 9.76 2.12 -15.82
CA ALA A 366 8.64 3.04 -15.56
C ALA A 366 8.61 3.55 -14.11
N TRP A 367 9.51 3.06 -13.23
CA TRP A 367 9.53 3.32 -11.78
C TRP A 367 10.71 4.15 -11.31
N GLN A 368 11.47 4.77 -12.20
CA GLN A 368 12.72 5.46 -11.85
C GLN A 368 12.55 6.46 -10.71
N GLU A 369 11.51 7.29 -10.79
CA GLU A 369 11.21 8.25 -9.73
C GLU A 369 10.83 7.60 -8.40
N ARG A 370 10.06 6.50 -8.46
CA ARG A 370 9.68 5.73 -7.28
C ARG A 370 10.92 5.12 -6.63
N ILE A 371 11.84 4.58 -7.45
CA ILE A 371 13.12 4.01 -7.02
C ILE A 371 14.03 5.09 -6.39
N GLU A 372 14.04 6.31 -6.92
CA GLU A 372 14.80 7.43 -6.35
C GLU A 372 14.25 7.86 -4.98
N LYS A 373 12.92 7.95 -4.86
CA LYS A 373 12.23 8.46 -3.66
C LYS A 373 12.02 7.42 -2.57
N TRP A 374 11.94 6.13 -2.88
CA TRP A 374 11.65 5.07 -1.91
C TRP A 374 12.89 4.23 -1.57
N PRO A 375 13.46 4.38 -0.37
CA PRO A 375 14.61 3.58 0.08
C PRO A 375 14.35 2.07 0.04
N PHE A 376 13.09 1.65 0.20
CA PHE A 376 12.67 0.26 0.03
C PHE A 376 13.07 -0.35 -1.32
N LEU A 377 13.20 0.46 -2.37
CA LEU A 377 13.58 0.05 -3.73
C LEU A 377 15.06 0.37 -4.06
N ALA A 378 15.88 0.74 -3.08
CA ALA A 378 17.25 1.23 -3.31
C ALA A 378 18.10 0.28 -4.18
N ASP A 379 17.96 -1.03 -3.99
CA ASP A 379 18.73 -2.05 -4.70
C ASP A 379 18.35 -2.17 -6.19
N TRP A 380 17.27 -1.53 -6.63
CA TRP A 380 16.83 -1.49 -8.03
C TRP A 380 17.32 -0.26 -8.81
N LYS A 381 18.12 0.62 -8.19
CA LYS A 381 18.70 1.81 -8.84
C LYS A 381 19.66 1.43 -9.97
N GLU A 382 20.54 0.46 -9.76
CA GLU A 382 21.60 0.08 -10.71
C GLU A 382 21.05 -0.48 -12.04
N ILE A 383 19.90 -1.15 -12.00
CA ILE A 383 19.25 -1.73 -13.20
C ILE A 383 18.73 -0.64 -14.15
N THR A 384 18.45 0.56 -13.63
CA THR A 384 17.74 1.62 -14.34
C THR A 384 18.69 2.62 -15.04
N ILE A 385 19.89 2.83 -14.49
CA ILE A 385 20.88 3.83 -14.95
C ILE A 385 21.34 3.56 -16.40
N THR A 386 21.28 2.32 -16.88
CA THR A 386 21.74 1.93 -18.23
C THR A 386 20.81 2.37 -19.37
N THR A 387 19.67 3.03 -19.13
CA THR A 387 18.62 3.20 -20.17
C THR A 387 18.03 4.60 -20.39
N SER A 388 18.40 5.67 -19.69
CA SER A 388 17.62 6.92 -19.83
C SER A 388 18.26 8.18 -19.27
N GLN A 389 18.80 9.03 -20.14
CA GLN A 389 19.21 10.40 -19.81
C GLN A 389 18.24 11.49 -20.35
N GLU A 390 17.13 11.14 -21.04
CA GLU A 390 16.50 12.10 -21.97
C GLU A 390 15.15 12.74 -21.58
N SER A 391 14.32 12.22 -20.65
CA SER A 391 12.89 12.63 -20.61
C SER A 391 12.45 13.65 -19.55
N LYS A 392 13.01 13.66 -18.33
CA LYS A 392 12.46 14.47 -17.21
C LYS A 392 12.82 15.96 -17.27
N SER A 393 13.95 16.27 -17.91
CA SER A 393 14.48 17.63 -18.05
C SER A 393 13.59 18.51 -18.95
N GLU A 394 12.87 17.92 -19.89
CA GLU A 394 12.34 18.66 -21.03
C GLU A 394 11.04 19.45 -20.74
N PHE A 395 10.13 18.94 -19.89
CA PHE A 395 8.85 19.61 -19.61
C PHE A 395 9.01 20.81 -18.67
N LEU A 396 9.77 20.66 -17.57
CA LEU A 396 10.03 21.76 -16.64
C LEU A 396 10.88 22.85 -17.30
N GLN A 397 11.87 22.48 -18.13
CA GLN A 397 12.62 23.46 -18.92
C GLN A 397 11.75 24.19 -19.96
N LYS A 398 10.80 23.50 -20.60
CA LYS A 398 9.82 24.14 -21.50
C LYS A 398 8.88 25.07 -20.75
N LEU A 399 8.45 24.71 -19.54
CA LEU A 399 7.56 25.54 -18.72
C LEU A 399 8.27 26.79 -18.19
N GLU A 400 9.53 26.66 -17.76
CA GLU A 400 10.37 27.80 -17.33
C GLU A 400 10.68 28.76 -18.49
N ALA A 401 10.98 28.23 -19.68
CA ALA A 401 11.30 29.02 -20.87
C ALA A 401 10.08 29.61 -21.60
N ALA A 402 8.86 29.14 -21.32
CA ALA A 402 7.63 29.60 -21.95
C ALA A 402 7.16 30.97 -21.40
N ASN A 403 6.54 31.78 -22.26
CA ASN A 403 5.88 33.02 -21.82
C ASN A 403 4.56 32.71 -21.06
N ILE A 404 3.96 33.71 -20.41
CA ILE A 404 2.76 33.54 -19.56
C ILE A 404 1.60 32.84 -20.29
N TRP A 405 1.39 33.14 -21.57
CA TRP A 405 0.32 32.55 -22.38
C TRP A 405 0.63 31.10 -22.79
N GLU A 406 1.88 30.82 -23.16
CA GLU A 406 2.36 29.46 -23.49
C GLU A 406 2.38 28.55 -22.25
N ARG A 407 2.69 29.09 -21.06
CA ARG A 407 2.63 28.35 -19.79
C ARG A 407 1.20 27.89 -19.49
N GLN A 408 0.22 28.75 -19.72
CA GLN A 408 -1.18 28.40 -19.50
C GLN A 408 -1.63 27.30 -20.45
N GLU A 409 -1.27 27.36 -21.74
CA GLU A 409 -1.57 26.27 -22.70
C GLU A 409 -0.90 24.94 -22.35
N LEU A 410 0.36 24.98 -21.89
CA LEU A 410 1.08 23.79 -21.43
C LEU A 410 0.44 23.17 -20.18
N LEU A 411 -0.02 23.99 -19.23
CA LEU A 411 -0.75 23.53 -18.03
C LEU A 411 -2.11 22.94 -18.41
N VAL A 412 -2.86 23.57 -19.32
CA VAL A 412 -4.13 23.05 -19.84
C VAL A 412 -3.92 21.65 -20.45
N SER A 413 -2.92 21.51 -21.32
CA SER A 413 -2.58 20.24 -21.98
C SER A 413 -2.17 19.18 -20.96
N LEU A 414 -1.37 19.55 -19.96
CA LEU A 414 -0.95 18.66 -18.88
C LEU A 414 -2.13 18.14 -18.07
N VAL A 415 -2.97 19.05 -17.54
CA VAL A 415 -4.12 18.70 -16.70
C VAL A 415 -5.09 17.80 -17.48
N ARG A 416 -5.45 18.17 -18.72
CA ARG A 416 -6.29 17.34 -19.59
C ARG A 416 -5.73 15.95 -19.81
N THR A 417 -4.41 15.85 -20.05
CA THR A 417 -3.75 14.56 -20.24
C THR A 417 -3.80 13.71 -18.97
N GLN A 418 -3.59 14.30 -17.79
CA GLN A 418 -3.67 13.53 -16.53
C GLN A 418 -5.10 13.14 -16.18
N VAL A 419 -6.09 14.01 -16.40
CA VAL A 419 -7.51 13.72 -16.17
C VAL A 419 -7.96 12.58 -17.08
N ALA A 420 -7.67 12.66 -18.39
CA ALA A 420 -7.99 11.61 -19.35
C ALA A 420 -7.34 10.28 -18.97
N LYS A 421 -6.08 10.32 -18.51
CA LYS A 421 -5.35 9.14 -18.08
C LYS A 421 -6.00 8.44 -16.89
N VAL A 422 -6.36 9.21 -15.86
CA VAL A 422 -6.97 8.70 -14.63
C VAL A 422 -8.36 8.12 -14.93
N LEU A 423 -9.11 8.73 -15.85
CA LEU A 423 -10.43 8.25 -16.28
C LEU A 423 -10.37 7.15 -17.36
N GLY A 424 -9.18 6.70 -17.77
CA GLY A 424 -9.01 5.65 -18.78
C GLY A 424 -9.45 6.05 -20.21
N MET A 425 -9.48 7.35 -20.51
CA MET A 425 -9.85 7.90 -21.81
C MET A 425 -8.64 7.99 -22.76
N ASN A 426 -8.84 7.63 -24.03
CA ASN A 426 -7.78 7.60 -25.04
C ASN A 426 -7.41 8.98 -25.64
N LYS A 427 -8.18 10.05 -25.36
CA LYS A 427 -7.90 11.42 -25.83
C LYS A 427 -8.29 12.45 -24.76
N GLY A 428 -7.34 13.30 -24.34
CA GLY A 428 -7.61 14.40 -23.38
C GLY A 428 -8.14 15.67 -24.02
N GLU A 429 -8.08 15.81 -25.35
CA GLU A 429 -8.56 16.99 -26.08
C GLU A 429 -10.09 17.15 -26.10
N SER A 430 -10.84 16.11 -25.72
CA SER A 430 -12.31 16.14 -25.65
C SER A 430 -12.86 16.67 -24.32
N ILE A 431 -12.01 17.01 -23.36
CA ILE A 431 -12.44 17.47 -22.02
C ILE A 431 -12.59 18.99 -22.02
N GLY A 432 -13.81 19.47 -21.80
CA GLY A 432 -14.13 20.89 -21.67
C GLY A 432 -13.48 21.50 -20.41
N LEU A 433 -13.10 22.78 -20.45
CA LEU A 433 -12.53 23.46 -19.28
C LEU A 433 -13.56 23.63 -18.15
N GLU A 434 -14.84 23.73 -18.52
CA GLU A 434 -15.99 23.91 -17.61
C GLU A 434 -16.60 22.57 -17.15
N GLU A 435 -16.07 21.43 -17.60
CA GLU A 435 -16.62 20.13 -17.21
C GLU A 435 -16.19 19.80 -15.77
N GLY A 436 -17.18 19.49 -14.93
CA GLY A 436 -16.95 19.08 -13.56
C GLY A 436 -16.31 17.70 -13.50
N PHE A 437 -15.31 17.53 -12.63
CA PHE A 437 -14.61 16.25 -12.47
C PHE A 437 -15.56 15.10 -12.12
N PHE A 438 -16.54 15.33 -11.23
CA PHE A 438 -17.51 14.30 -10.84
C PHE A 438 -18.48 13.92 -11.97
N ASP A 439 -18.85 14.88 -12.83
CA ASP A 439 -19.71 14.62 -14.00
C ASP A 439 -18.99 13.78 -15.06
N LEU A 440 -17.65 13.90 -15.11
CA LEU A 440 -16.77 13.06 -15.94
C LEU A 440 -16.53 11.66 -15.36
N GLY A 441 -17.13 11.35 -14.21
CA GLY A 441 -16.98 10.05 -13.55
C GLY A 441 -15.75 9.97 -12.64
N MET A 442 -15.14 11.10 -12.26
CA MET A 442 -14.12 11.11 -11.23
C MET A 442 -14.73 10.81 -9.86
N ASP A 443 -14.11 9.90 -9.14
CA ASP A 443 -14.40 9.53 -7.77
C ASP A 443 -13.28 9.95 -6.82
N SER A 444 -13.40 9.61 -5.54
CA SER A 444 -12.40 9.99 -4.53
C SER A 444 -11.03 9.33 -4.76
N LEU A 445 -10.97 8.15 -5.38
CA LEU A 445 -9.72 7.43 -5.64
C LEU A 445 -8.96 8.07 -6.80
N THR A 446 -9.66 8.26 -7.92
CA THR A 446 -9.16 8.94 -9.11
C THR A 446 -8.73 10.39 -8.82
N SER A 447 -9.41 11.08 -7.90
CA SER A 447 -9.00 12.42 -7.43
C SER A 447 -7.62 12.41 -6.74
N VAL A 448 -7.35 11.44 -5.86
CA VAL A 448 -6.05 11.27 -5.19
C VAL A 448 -4.96 10.93 -6.20
N GLU A 449 -5.26 10.10 -7.19
CA GLU A 449 -4.33 9.75 -8.26
C GLU A 449 -3.96 10.95 -9.14
N LEU A 450 -4.96 11.76 -9.53
CA LEU A 450 -4.74 12.99 -10.30
C LEU A 450 -3.84 13.94 -9.53
N ARG A 451 -4.15 14.20 -8.26
CA ARG A 451 -3.32 15.02 -7.36
C ARG A 451 -1.89 14.51 -7.32
N ASN A 452 -1.69 13.22 -7.01
CA ASN A 452 -0.36 12.62 -6.88
C ASN A 452 0.43 12.73 -8.19
N ASN A 453 -0.21 12.52 -9.35
CA ASN A 453 0.42 12.68 -10.66
C ASN A 453 0.84 14.14 -10.91
N LEU A 454 -0.04 15.11 -10.63
CA LEU A 454 0.24 16.54 -10.82
C LEU A 454 1.37 17.02 -9.89
N GLN A 455 1.32 16.66 -8.61
CA GLN A 455 2.35 16.98 -7.62
C GLN A 455 3.71 16.38 -8.01
N THR A 456 3.70 15.18 -8.60
CA THR A 456 4.91 14.52 -9.11
C THR A 456 5.51 15.27 -10.30
N ILE A 457 4.68 15.72 -11.24
CA ILE A 457 5.13 16.38 -12.47
C ILE A 457 5.57 17.83 -12.20
N LEU A 458 4.83 18.55 -11.35
CA LEU A 458 5.03 19.97 -11.07
C LEU A 458 5.98 20.23 -9.89
N GLY A 459 6.26 19.22 -9.06
CA GLY A 459 7.15 19.36 -7.91
C GLY A 459 6.61 20.24 -6.77
N CYS A 460 5.33 20.63 -6.82
CA CYS A 460 4.67 21.47 -5.81
C CYS A 460 3.73 20.67 -4.91
N SER A 461 3.48 21.17 -3.70
CA SER A 461 2.51 20.57 -2.76
C SER A 461 1.09 20.94 -3.18
N ILE A 462 0.26 19.94 -3.49
CA ILE A 462 -1.13 20.15 -3.92
C ILE A 462 -2.09 19.73 -2.78
N PRO A 463 -3.14 20.52 -2.45
CA PRO A 463 -4.12 20.18 -1.42
C PRO A 463 -4.88 18.87 -1.69
N LEU A 464 -5.31 18.20 -0.63
CA LEU A 464 -6.05 16.93 -0.72
C LEU A 464 -7.46 17.11 -1.27
N THR A 465 -8.05 18.27 -1.01
CA THR A 465 -9.39 18.68 -1.46
C THR A 465 -9.40 19.19 -2.89
N LEU A 466 -8.33 18.97 -3.68
CA LEU A 466 -8.15 19.50 -5.04
C LEU A 466 -9.42 19.42 -5.91
N ALA A 467 -10.01 18.23 -6.04
CA ALA A 467 -11.18 18.01 -6.89
C ALA A 467 -12.49 18.57 -6.30
N PHE A 468 -12.49 18.98 -5.02
CA PHE A 468 -13.63 19.61 -4.35
C PHE A 468 -13.51 21.13 -4.28
N ASP A 469 -12.30 21.64 -4.03
CA ASP A 469 -12.00 23.07 -3.99
C ASP A 469 -11.95 23.67 -5.40
N TYR A 470 -11.54 22.85 -6.37
CA TYR A 470 -11.46 23.20 -7.79
C TYR A 470 -12.20 22.13 -8.60
N PRO A 471 -13.55 22.14 -8.60
CA PRO A 471 -14.35 21.07 -9.18
C PRO A 471 -14.28 20.97 -10.71
N THR A 472 -13.76 21.98 -11.40
CA THR A 472 -13.60 21.99 -12.87
C THR A 472 -12.13 21.98 -13.30
N VAL A 473 -11.88 21.56 -14.55
CA VAL A 473 -10.55 21.60 -15.17
C VAL A 473 -9.99 23.03 -15.21
N GLY A 474 -10.83 24.03 -15.50
CA GLY A 474 -10.46 25.44 -15.54
C GLY A 474 -9.99 25.97 -14.18
N GLU A 475 -10.78 25.74 -13.13
CA GLU A 475 -10.45 26.17 -11.76
C GLU A 475 -9.14 25.54 -11.26
N LEU A 476 -8.90 24.26 -11.61
CA LEU A 476 -7.65 23.59 -11.27
C LEU A 476 -6.44 24.19 -12.00
N ILE A 477 -6.61 24.55 -13.28
CA ILE A 477 -5.55 25.20 -14.06
C ILE A 477 -5.20 26.57 -13.47
N ASP A 478 -6.20 27.36 -13.09
CA ASP A 478 -5.99 28.68 -12.49
C ASP A 478 -5.26 28.57 -11.15
N TYR A 479 -5.64 27.60 -10.31
CA TYR A 479 -4.94 27.28 -9.07
C TYR A 479 -3.47 26.89 -9.30
N LEU A 480 -3.22 25.97 -10.24
CA LEU A 480 -1.87 25.51 -10.56
C LEU A 480 -1.03 26.62 -11.19
N ALA A 481 -1.62 27.49 -12.01
CA ALA A 481 -0.95 28.65 -12.56
C ALA A 481 -0.49 29.58 -11.44
N GLN A 482 -1.34 29.86 -10.46
CA GLN A 482 -0.97 30.69 -9.31
C GLN A 482 0.15 30.05 -8.47
N GLN A 483 0.06 28.76 -8.15
CA GLN A 483 1.08 28.03 -7.36
C GLN A 483 2.44 27.91 -8.09
N VAL A 484 2.43 27.67 -9.40
CA VAL A 484 3.66 27.56 -10.19
C VAL A 484 4.30 28.94 -10.40
N LEU A 485 3.50 30.00 -10.56
CA LEU A 485 3.99 31.37 -10.68
C LEU A 485 4.57 31.90 -9.36
N GLU A 486 3.94 31.62 -8.22
CA GLU A 486 4.46 31.99 -6.90
C GLU A 486 5.81 31.31 -6.57
N ASN A 487 6.06 30.10 -7.10
CA ASN A 487 7.34 29.42 -6.97
C ASN A 487 8.40 29.89 -8.00
N ALA A 488 7.98 30.32 -9.20
CA ALA A 488 8.89 30.86 -10.22
C ALA A 488 9.44 32.25 -9.84
N ASP A 489 8.63 33.11 -9.21
CA ASP A 489 9.06 34.43 -8.74
C ASP A 489 10.04 34.36 -7.56
N CYS A 490 10.13 33.23 -6.86
CA CYS A 490 11.17 32.99 -5.84
C CYS A 490 12.53 32.59 -6.44
N LEU A 491 12.60 32.15 -7.70
CA LEU A 491 13.85 31.74 -8.36
C LEU A 491 14.53 32.87 -9.15
N ASP A 492 13.79 33.92 -9.53
CA ASP A 492 14.33 35.05 -10.30
C ASP A 492 15.03 36.14 -9.45
N THR A 493 15.04 36.01 -8.12
CA THR A 493 15.77 36.93 -7.22
C THR A 493 17.15 36.43 -6.79
N LEU A 494 17.63 35.28 -7.29
CA LEU A 494 18.96 34.74 -6.94
C LEU A 494 20.00 34.79 -8.08
N VAL A 495 19.67 35.32 -9.26
CA VAL A 495 20.63 35.46 -10.39
C VAL A 495 20.64 36.89 -10.95
N THR A 496 20.95 37.87 -10.11
CA THR A 496 21.74 39.03 -10.55
C THR A 496 22.56 39.54 -9.37
N LYS A 497 23.89 39.50 -9.49
CA LYS A 497 24.77 40.33 -8.66
C LYS A 497 24.69 41.76 -9.19
N PRO A 498 24.22 42.76 -8.43
CA PRO A 498 24.60 44.13 -8.69
C PRO A 498 25.95 44.37 -7.99
N THR A 499 26.93 44.77 -8.79
CA THR A 499 28.15 45.43 -8.35
C THR A 499 27.86 46.54 -7.34
N ALA A 500 28.72 46.64 -6.34
CA ALA A 500 28.66 47.62 -5.27
C ALA A 500 28.54 49.07 -5.79
N SER A 501 27.50 49.78 -5.33
CA SER A 501 27.53 51.24 -5.19
C SER A 501 26.46 51.72 -4.19
N ASP A 502 26.93 52.32 -3.09
CA ASP A 502 26.34 53.48 -2.38
C ASP A 502 24.88 53.47 -1.88
N LYS A 503 24.43 52.38 -1.24
CA LYS A 503 23.21 52.45 -0.38
C LYS A 503 23.31 51.86 1.04
N ASN A 504 24.45 51.30 1.45
CA ASN A 504 24.60 50.71 2.80
C ASN A 504 25.07 51.66 3.91
N LYS A 505 24.87 52.98 3.78
CA LYS A 505 25.22 53.95 4.84
C LYS A 505 24.04 54.56 5.60
N LYS A 506 22.81 54.09 5.35
CA LYS A 506 21.60 54.63 6.02
C LYS A 506 20.69 53.59 6.70
N GLN A 507 21.01 52.29 6.62
CA GLN A 507 20.17 51.23 7.21
C GLN A 507 20.81 50.52 8.40
N GLU A 508 22.13 50.64 8.62
CA GLU A 508 22.79 50.15 9.84
C GLU A 508 22.59 51.08 11.05
N ASP A 509 22.17 52.34 10.84
CA ASP A 509 21.98 53.33 11.90
C ASP A 509 20.57 53.27 12.57
N SER A 510 19.61 52.54 11.98
CA SER A 510 18.25 52.40 12.54
C SER A 510 18.05 51.14 13.38
N LEU A 511 18.87 50.10 13.15
CA LEU A 511 18.83 48.83 13.90
C LEU A 511 19.73 48.84 15.15
N ALA A 512 20.65 49.81 15.27
CA ALA A 512 21.47 50.00 16.47
C ALA A 512 20.72 50.72 17.61
N LYS A 513 19.63 51.45 17.32
CA LYS A 513 18.86 52.23 18.33
C LYS A 513 17.75 51.46 19.05
N THR A 514 17.43 50.23 18.65
CA THR A 514 16.40 49.41 19.30
C THR A 514 16.93 48.44 20.34
N LYS A 515 18.25 48.40 20.59
CA LYS A 515 18.85 47.57 21.64
C LYS A 515 19.01 48.27 23.01
N GLU A 516 18.65 49.54 23.13
CA GLU A 516 18.81 50.34 24.36
C GLU A 516 17.50 50.97 24.89
N LEU A 517 16.33 50.54 24.40
CA LEU A 517 15.04 51.09 24.85
C LEU A 517 14.42 50.19 25.92
N SER A 518 13.91 50.77 27.01
CA SER A 518 13.16 50.01 28.04
C SER A 518 11.79 49.57 27.49
N GLU A 519 11.20 48.53 28.09
CA GLU A 519 9.90 47.97 27.67
C GLU A 519 8.81 49.05 27.56
N ASP A 520 8.77 49.99 28.49
CA ASP A 520 7.82 51.12 28.48
C ASP A 520 7.96 52.03 27.23
N GLN A 521 9.18 52.21 26.73
CA GLN A 521 9.44 53.05 25.54
C GLN A 521 9.09 52.31 24.24
N LEU A 522 9.16 50.98 24.25
CA LEU A 522 8.72 50.15 23.12
C LEU A 522 7.20 50.17 22.97
N GLU A 523 6.49 50.14 24.10
CA GLU A 523 5.03 50.15 24.15
C GLU A 523 4.46 51.50 23.66
N GLU A 524 5.10 52.62 23.99
CA GLU A 524 4.72 53.95 23.50
C GLU A 524 4.92 54.11 21.98
N LEU A 525 6.01 53.54 21.44
CA LEU A 525 6.30 53.54 20.00
C LEU A 525 5.33 52.67 19.19
N ILE A 526 4.90 51.53 19.75
CA ILE A 526 3.89 50.66 19.14
C ILE A 526 2.52 51.36 19.14
N ASN A 527 2.14 52.02 20.24
CA ASN A 527 0.89 52.76 20.34
C ASN A 527 0.85 53.98 19.40
N GLN A 528 1.96 54.70 19.21
CA GLN A 528 2.05 55.77 18.22
C GLN A 528 1.88 55.26 16.79
N LYS A 529 2.45 54.09 16.45
CA LYS A 529 2.32 53.48 15.13
C LYS A 529 0.90 52.97 14.87
N LEU A 530 0.27 52.34 15.87
CA LEU A 530 -1.13 51.89 15.80
C LEU A 530 -2.10 53.06 15.61
N ASN A 531 -1.88 54.19 16.30
CA ASN A 531 -2.68 55.39 16.11
C ASN A 531 -2.48 56.04 14.73
N SER A 532 -1.27 55.99 14.17
CA SER A 532 -1.02 56.49 12.80
C SER A 532 -1.71 55.65 11.71
N LEU A 533 -1.96 54.36 11.98
CA LEU A 533 -2.65 53.45 11.07
C LEU A 533 -4.19 53.56 11.17
N MET A 534 -4.72 53.99 12.32
CA MET A 534 -6.16 54.24 12.49
C MET A 534 -6.65 55.59 11.97
N ILE A 535 -5.76 56.55 11.69
CA ILE A 535 -6.14 57.85 11.12
C ILE A 535 -6.27 57.81 9.57
N ASN A 536 -5.85 56.72 8.92
CA ASN A 536 -5.92 56.53 7.46
C ASN A 536 -6.98 55.50 7.02
N LYS A 537 -8.13 55.43 7.69
CA LYS A 537 -9.31 54.68 7.22
C LYS A 537 -10.52 55.57 7.01
#